data_AF-A0A4S2N316-F1
#
_entry.id   AF-A0A4S2N316-F1
#
_cell.length_a   1.000
_cell.length_b   1.000
_cell.length_c   1.000
_cell.angle_alpha   90.00
_cell.angle_beta   90.00
_cell.angle_gamma   90.00
#
_symmetry.space_group_name_H-M   'P 1'
#
loop_
_entity.id
_entity.type
_entity.pdbx_description
1 polymer ?
#
loop_
_entity_poly.entity_id
_entity_poly.type
_entity_poly.pdbx_seq_one_letter_code
_entity_poly.pdbx_strand_id
1 'polypeptide(L)'
;METTTPLNFPPNNCTLTHYPAAPPDPLFTSLFTLLKRNMYTLYKNSTMGWSKKDKIDEMRLPGLQYLVLEDSSDDHKVNGPNLAAFASFMVDLEDDIPVVYLYEIQVSPLHRNRGIGERLMREVERRAAELRLAAEKECGREKERVEKVMLTVFSANKGARRFYERLG
;
A
#
# COMPACT_ATOMS: atom_id res chain seq x y z
N MET A 1 -21.00 1.41 2.97
CA MET A 1 -21.06 2.40 1.88
C MET A 1 -19.63 2.71 1.50
N GLU A 2 -19.13 2.12 0.42
CA GLU A 2 -17.78 2.37 -0.10
C GLU A 2 -17.74 3.82 -0.59
N THR A 3 -16.88 4.64 0.00
CA THR A 3 -16.73 6.05 -0.39
C THR A 3 -15.69 6.13 -1.51
N THR A 4 -16.10 5.79 -2.73
CA THR A 4 -15.29 5.97 -3.93
C THR A 4 -15.20 7.46 -4.23
N THR A 5 -14.25 8.16 -3.61
CA THR A 5 -13.89 9.51 -4.03
C THR A 5 -12.91 9.37 -5.18
N PRO A 6 -13.29 9.70 -6.43
CA PRO A 6 -12.36 9.64 -7.55
C PRO A 6 -11.29 10.73 -7.36
N LEU A 7 -10.17 10.37 -6.77
CA LEU A 7 -8.97 11.20 -6.81
C LEU A 7 -8.41 11.10 -8.23
N ASN A 8 -8.42 12.22 -8.94
CA ASN A 8 -7.93 12.29 -10.31
C ASN A 8 -6.40 12.14 -10.33
N PHE A 9 -5.90 10.92 -10.54
CA PHE A 9 -4.48 10.63 -10.74
C PHE A 9 -4.15 10.86 -12.22
N PRO A 10 -3.22 11.76 -12.58
CA PRO A 10 -2.75 11.88 -13.95
C PRO A 10 -1.96 10.64 -14.37
N PRO A 11 -2.12 10.18 -15.62
CA PRO A 11 -3.06 10.70 -16.62
C PRO A 11 -4.50 10.40 -16.20
N ASN A 12 -5.46 11.27 -16.54
CA ASN A 12 -6.90 11.37 -16.12
C ASN A 12 -7.78 10.10 -16.25
N ASN A 13 -7.15 8.95 -16.40
CA ASN A 13 -7.67 7.62 -16.60
C ASN A 13 -7.27 6.72 -15.43
N CYS A 14 -7.11 7.23 -14.22
CA CYS A 14 -6.83 6.38 -13.06
C CYS A 14 -7.80 6.69 -11.92
N THR A 15 -8.40 5.64 -11.36
CA THR A 15 -9.32 5.70 -10.23
C THR A 15 -8.64 5.12 -9.01
N LEU A 16 -8.58 5.90 -7.93
CA LEU A 16 -8.10 5.43 -6.63
C LEU A 16 -9.28 5.05 -5.74
N THR A 17 -9.30 3.82 -5.26
CA THR A 17 -10.33 3.27 -4.36
C THR A 17 -9.71 2.85 -3.04
N HIS A 18 -10.37 3.20 -1.93
CA HIS A 18 -10.00 2.75 -0.59
C HIS A 18 -10.85 1.54 -0.19
N TYR A 19 -10.19 0.48 0.26
CA TYR A 19 -10.83 -0.69 0.85
C TYR A 19 -10.44 -0.80 2.33
N PRO A 20 -11.39 -0.89 3.27
CA PRO A 20 -11.11 -0.98 4.69
C PRO A 20 -10.65 -2.39 5.14
N ALA A 21 -10.59 -3.34 4.21
CA ALA A 21 -10.13 -4.71 4.39
C ALA A 21 -9.52 -5.21 3.07
N ALA A 22 -8.99 -6.43 3.06
CA ALA A 22 -8.57 -7.08 1.81
C ALA A 22 -9.74 -7.08 0.79
N PRO A 23 -9.54 -6.57 -0.44
CA PRO A 23 -10.60 -6.55 -1.44
C PRO A 23 -11.04 -7.97 -1.81
N PRO A 24 -12.25 -8.15 -2.38
CA PRO A 24 -12.68 -9.46 -2.88
C PRO A 24 -11.90 -9.86 -4.15
N ASP A 25 -11.98 -11.14 -4.50
CA ASP A 25 -11.54 -11.61 -5.81
C ASP A 25 -12.48 -11.10 -6.92
N PRO A 26 -11.98 -10.86 -8.14
CA PRO A 26 -10.63 -11.18 -8.63
C PRO A 26 -9.55 -10.15 -8.28
N LEU A 27 -9.91 -9.01 -7.68
CA LEU A 27 -8.97 -7.91 -7.43
C LEU A 27 -7.85 -8.32 -6.45
N PHE A 28 -8.18 -9.03 -5.37
CA PHE A 28 -7.17 -9.54 -4.43
C PHE A 28 -6.10 -10.40 -5.11
N THR A 29 -6.53 -11.32 -5.99
CA THR A 29 -5.61 -12.14 -6.79
C THR A 29 -4.70 -11.27 -7.67
N SER A 30 -5.20 -10.17 -8.25
CA SER A 30 -4.38 -9.22 -9.01
C SER A 30 -3.35 -8.49 -8.14
N LEU A 31 -3.73 -8.06 -6.93
CA LEU A 31 -2.81 -7.44 -5.97
C LEU A 31 -1.66 -8.39 -5.61
N PHE A 32 -2.00 -9.63 -5.25
CA PHE A 32 -1.01 -10.66 -4.90
C PHE A 32 -0.10 -10.99 -6.09
N THR A 33 -0.65 -11.05 -7.31
CA THR A 33 0.12 -11.30 -8.53
C THR A 33 1.12 -10.19 -8.80
N LEU A 34 0.71 -8.92 -8.65
CA LEU A 34 1.60 -7.77 -8.78
C LEU A 34 2.70 -7.78 -7.72
N LEU A 35 2.34 -8.04 -6.45
CA LEU A 35 3.28 -8.16 -5.35
C LEU A 35 4.34 -9.24 -5.63
N LYS A 36 3.89 -10.45 -5.97
CA LYS A 36 4.79 -11.56 -6.32
C LYS A 36 5.70 -11.18 -7.48
N ARG A 37 5.16 -10.58 -8.54
CA ARG A 37 5.95 -10.14 -9.70
C ARG A 37 7.07 -9.18 -9.30
N ASN A 38 6.80 -8.27 -8.38
CA ASN A 38 7.75 -7.23 -7.98
C ASN A 38 8.77 -7.72 -6.94
N MET A 39 8.33 -8.57 -6.01
CA MET A 39 9.08 -8.84 -4.78
C MET A 39 9.63 -10.27 -4.69
N TYR A 40 9.14 -11.24 -5.48
CA TYR A 40 9.53 -12.65 -5.35
C TYR A 40 11.05 -12.87 -5.33
N THR A 41 11.79 -12.27 -6.26
CA THR A 41 13.25 -12.42 -6.33
C THR A 41 13.96 -11.82 -5.12
N LEU A 42 13.46 -10.69 -4.58
CA LEU A 42 14.04 -10.07 -3.39
C LEU A 42 13.85 -10.95 -2.16
N TYR A 43 12.64 -11.49 -1.96
CA TYR A 43 12.34 -12.42 -0.88
C TYR A 43 13.14 -13.71 -0.99
N LYS A 44 13.17 -14.34 -2.18
CA LYS A 44 13.90 -15.60 -2.42
C LYS A 44 15.40 -15.47 -2.13
N ASN A 45 15.98 -14.30 -2.40
CA ASN A 45 17.39 -14.03 -2.16
C ASN A 45 17.68 -13.46 -0.76
N SER A 46 16.66 -13.31 0.09
CA SER A 46 16.78 -12.87 1.47
C SER A 46 16.73 -14.04 2.44
N THR A 47 17.08 -13.82 3.70
CA THR A 47 16.93 -14.81 4.78
C THR A 47 15.47 -15.13 5.11
N MET A 48 14.52 -14.29 4.72
CA MET A 48 13.08 -14.51 4.96
C MET A 48 12.48 -15.57 4.01
N GLY A 49 13.04 -15.74 2.81
CA GLY A 49 12.47 -16.62 1.78
C GLY A 49 11.11 -16.13 1.23
N TRP A 50 10.45 -16.94 0.39
CA TRP A 50 9.11 -16.65 -0.13
C TRP A 50 8.16 -17.83 0.10
N SER A 51 7.07 -17.57 0.82
CA SER A 51 5.96 -18.50 0.99
C SER A 51 4.68 -17.88 0.45
N LYS A 52 4.05 -18.55 -0.54
CA LYS A 52 2.79 -18.07 -1.11
C LYS A 52 1.68 -18.03 -0.05
N LYS A 53 1.61 -19.05 0.79
CA LYS A 53 0.58 -19.17 1.83
C LYS A 53 0.74 -18.04 2.85
N ASP A 54 1.92 -17.91 3.43
CA ASP A 54 2.16 -16.93 4.49
C ASP A 54 1.95 -15.51 3.98
N LYS A 55 2.33 -15.23 2.72
CA LYS A 55 2.10 -13.91 2.14
C LYS A 55 0.63 -13.61 1.84
N ILE A 56 -0.16 -14.62 1.47
CA ILE A 56 -1.62 -14.46 1.33
C ILE A 56 -2.27 -14.24 2.69
N ASP A 57 -1.83 -14.99 3.71
CA ASP A 57 -2.33 -14.87 5.07
C ASP A 57 -1.96 -13.47 5.65
N GLU A 58 -0.75 -12.98 5.40
CA GLU A 58 -0.32 -11.62 5.73
C GLU A 58 -1.18 -10.55 5.04
N MET A 59 -1.44 -10.68 3.74
CA MET A 59 -2.33 -9.76 3.00
C MET A 59 -3.79 -9.82 3.48
N ARG A 60 -4.15 -10.75 4.36
CA ARG A 60 -5.49 -10.87 4.95
C ARG A 60 -5.52 -10.57 6.44
N LEU A 61 -4.44 -10.01 6.99
CA LEU A 61 -4.39 -9.63 8.40
C LEU A 61 -5.58 -8.71 8.74
N PRO A 62 -6.28 -8.97 9.85
CA PRO A 62 -7.32 -8.07 10.35
C PRO A 62 -6.75 -6.67 10.56
N GLY A 63 -7.48 -5.65 10.09
CA GLY A 63 -7.05 -4.24 10.20
C GLY A 63 -6.26 -3.70 9.01
N LEU A 64 -5.79 -4.56 8.10
CA LEU A 64 -5.18 -4.09 6.85
C LEU A 64 -6.20 -3.39 5.96
N GLN A 65 -5.87 -2.15 5.61
CA GLN A 65 -6.58 -1.33 4.65
C GLN A 65 -5.76 -1.23 3.37
N TYR A 66 -6.45 -1.01 2.25
CA TYR A 66 -5.86 -0.95 0.92
C TYR A 66 -6.24 0.33 0.21
N LEU A 67 -5.27 0.93 -0.47
CA LEU A 67 -5.50 1.92 -1.52
C LEU A 67 -5.14 1.26 -2.83
N VAL A 68 -6.10 1.17 -3.75
CA VAL A 68 -5.94 0.50 -5.04
C VAL A 68 -6.14 1.52 -6.15
N LEU A 69 -5.14 1.66 -7.01
CA LEU A 69 -5.18 2.51 -8.20
C LEU A 69 -5.40 1.63 -9.42
N GLU A 70 -6.55 1.81 -10.06
CA GLU A 70 -6.93 1.14 -11.30
C GLU A 70 -6.85 2.12 -12.46
N ASP A 71 -6.25 1.71 -13.57
CA ASP A 71 -6.19 2.46 -14.81
C ASP A 71 -7.42 2.12 -15.67
N SER A 72 -8.18 3.13 -16.08
CA SER A 72 -9.39 2.98 -16.89
C SER A 72 -9.11 2.85 -18.39
N SER A 73 -7.85 2.92 -18.83
CA SER A 73 -7.48 2.61 -20.21
C SER A 73 -7.61 1.10 -20.49
N ASP A 74 -8.12 0.76 -21.67
CA ASP A 74 -8.21 -0.63 -22.13
C ASP A 74 -6.88 -1.16 -22.70
N ASP A 75 -5.87 -0.30 -22.87
CA ASP A 75 -4.61 -0.60 -23.58
C ASP A 75 -3.83 -1.81 -23.03
N HIS A 76 -4.12 -2.23 -21.79
CA HIS A 76 -3.41 -3.33 -21.12
C HIS A 76 -4.32 -4.32 -20.37
N LYS A 77 -5.63 -4.30 -20.65
CA LYS A 77 -6.60 -5.14 -19.94
C LYS A 77 -6.58 -6.57 -20.46
N VAL A 78 -5.77 -7.43 -19.86
CA VAL A 78 -5.78 -8.88 -20.14
C VAL A 78 -6.40 -9.61 -18.94
N ASN A 79 -7.68 -9.97 -19.06
CA ASN A 79 -8.45 -10.78 -18.11
C ASN A 79 -8.35 -10.34 -16.62
N GLY A 80 -8.82 -9.13 -16.32
CA GLY A 80 -8.92 -8.63 -14.94
C GLY A 80 -8.99 -7.10 -14.84
N PRO A 81 -9.04 -6.54 -13.62
CA PRO A 81 -8.88 -5.11 -13.39
C PRO A 81 -7.48 -4.65 -13.86
N ASN A 82 -7.42 -3.50 -14.54
CA ASN A 82 -6.15 -2.90 -14.99
C ASN A 82 -5.47 -2.21 -13.80
N LEU A 83 -4.81 -3.01 -12.97
CA LEU A 83 -4.17 -2.58 -11.74
C LEU A 83 -2.89 -1.79 -12.02
N ALA A 84 -2.91 -0.48 -11.74
CA ALA A 84 -1.76 0.40 -11.88
C ALA A 84 -0.85 0.37 -10.63
N ALA A 85 -1.44 0.42 -9.43
CA ALA A 85 -0.72 0.36 -8.18
C ALA A 85 -1.62 -0.04 -7.01
N PHE A 86 -1.02 -0.47 -5.90
CA PHE A 86 -1.71 -0.52 -4.62
C PHE A 86 -0.77 -0.24 -3.46
N ALA A 87 -1.33 0.17 -2.33
CA ALA A 87 -0.67 0.22 -1.05
C ALA A 87 -1.53 -0.48 0.00
N SER A 88 -0.91 -1.16 0.97
CA SER A 88 -1.58 -1.75 2.12
C SER A 88 -0.96 -1.24 3.42
N PHE A 89 -1.79 -0.85 4.37
CA PHE A 89 -1.36 -0.28 5.65
C PHE A 89 -2.39 -0.55 6.73
N MET A 90 -1.96 -0.50 7.98
CA MET A 90 -2.84 -0.58 9.14
C MET A 90 -2.31 0.27 10.29
N VAL A 91 -3.17 0.55 11.26
CA VAL A 91 -2.72 1.06 12.56
C VAL A 91 -2.09 -0.09 13.32
N ASP A 92 -0.91 0.15 13.86
CA ASP A 92 -0.18 -0.79 14.72
C ASP A 92 0.31 -0.05 15.98
N LEU A 93 0.88 -0.76 16.94
CA LEU A 93 1.50 -0.19 18.14
C LEU A 93 3.01 -0.43 18.08
N GLU A 94 3.77 0.65 18.13
CA GLU A 94 5.23 0.60 18.29
C GLU A 94 5.61 1.30 19.59
N ASP A 95 6.22 0.56 20.52
CA ASP A 95 6.51 1.02 21.89
C ASP A 95 5.28 1.64 22.59
N ASP A 96 4.11 0.99 22.46
CA ASP A 96 2.80 1.45 22.97
C ASP A 96 2.24 2.73 22.31
N ILE A 97 2.89 3.23 21.26
CA ILE A 97 2.45 4.40 20.51
C ILE A 97 1.75 3.98 19.21
N PRO A 98 0.53 4.47 18.93
CA PRO A 98 -0.16 4.20 17.67
C PRO A 98 0.63 4.73 16.47
N VAL A 99 1.02 3.82 15.59
CA VAL A 99 1.70 4.10 14.32
C VAL A 99 0.86 3.63 13.15
N VAL A 100 1.12 4.18 11.96
CA VAL A 100 0.58 3.58 10.74
C VAL A 100 1.73 2.89 10.03
N TYR A 101 1.61 1.58 9.89
CA TYR A 101 2.60 0.73 9.26
C TYR A 101 2.19 0.45 7.81
N LEU A 102 3.04 0.84 6.86
CA LEU A 102 2.91 0.51 5.44
C LEU A 102 3.53 -0.87 5.20
N TYR A 103 2.68 -1.84 4.90
CA TYR A 103 3.08 -3.21 4.62
C TYR A 103 3.59 -3.37 3.20
N GLU A 104 2.82 -2.89 2.23
CA GLU A 104 3.17 -2.99 0.82
C GLU A 104 2.88 -1.69 0.09
N ILE A 105 3.75 -1.32 -0.83
CA ILE A 105 3.45 -0.37 -1.89
C ILE A 105 4.01 -0.92 -3.20
N GLN A 106 3.13 -1.13 -4.16
CA GLN A 106 3.46 -1.81 -5.40
C GLN A 106 2.93 -1.01 -6.58
N VAL A 107 3.81 -0.71 -7.54
CA VAL A 107 3.45 -0.06 -8.80
C VAL A 107 3.76 -1.03 -9.95
N SER A 108 2.77 -1.22 -10.82
CA SER A 108 2.89 -1.99 -12.05
C SER A 108 4.09 -1.50 -12.88
N PRO A 109 4.93 -2.38 -13.45
CA PRO A 109 6.08 -1.97 -14.25
C PRO A 109 5.77 -0.96 -15.36
N LEU A 110 4.58 -1.06 -15.98
CA LEU A 110 4.14 -0.15 -17.05
C LEU A 110 3.85 1.28 -16.56
N HIS A 111 3.59 1.43 -15.27
CA HIS A 111 3.15 2.66 -14.62
C HIS A 111 4.24 3.30 -13.73
N ARG A 112 5.45 2.72 -13.67
CA ARG A 112 6.57 3.26 -12.88
C ARG A 112 7.15 4.54 -13.49
N ASN A 113 7.83 5.32 -12.65
CA ASN A 113 8.47 6.60 -13.00
C ASN A 113 7.51 7.67 -13.55
N ARG A 114 6.21 7.56 -13.25
CA ARG A 114 5.16 8.54 -13.61
C ARG A 114 4.61 9.32 -12.41
N GLY A 115 5.32 9.30 -11.27
CA GLY A 115 4.88 9.95 -10.02
C GLY A 115 3.79 9.20 -9.23
N ILE A 116 3.33 8.04 -9.70
CA ILE A 116 2.26 7.26 -9.05
C ILE A 116 2.64 6.83 -7.63
N GLY A 117 3.85 6.29 -7.43
CA GLY A 117 4.29 5.86 -6.10
C GLY A 117 4.32 7.00 -5.08
N GLU A 118 4.79 8.18 -5.48
CA GLU A 118 4.81 9.37 -4.61
C GLU A 118 3.41 9.81 -4.23
N ARG A 119 2.49 9.90 -5.20
CA ARG A 119 1.10 10.28 -4.94
C ARG A 119 0.39 9.28 -4.04
N LEU A 120 0.65 7.99 -4.24
CA LEU A 120 0.09 6.92 -3.41
C LEU A 120 0.61 7.01 -1.97
N MET A 121 1.90 7.30 -1.77
CA MET A 121 2.47 7.56 -0.44
C MET A 121 1.84 8.77 0.24
N ARG A 122 1.64 9.88 -0.47
CA ARG A 122 0.97 11.08 0.08
C ARG A 122 -0.46 10.77 0.53
N GLU A 123 -1.18 9.91 -0.21
CA GLU A 123 -2.52 9.49 0.19
C GLU A 123 -2.49 8.54 1.41
N VAL A 124 -1.50 7.64 1.49
CA VAL A 124 -1.28 6.83 2.71
C VAL A 124 -1.01 7.74 3.90
N GLU A 125 -0.16 8.77 3.78
CA GLU A 125 0.12 9.73 4.85
C GLU A 125 -1.12 10.51 5.27
N ARG A 126 -1.93 10.96 4.29
CA ARG A 126 -3.20 11.66 4.54
C ARG A 126 -4.17 10.77 5.32
N ARG A 127 -4.36 9.52 4.90
CA ARG A 127 -5.19 8.52 5.60
C ARG A 127 -4.62 8.19 6.97
N ALA A 128 -3.30 8.11 7.09
CA ALA A 128 -2.62 7.83 8.34
C ALA A 128 -2.88 8.96 9.36
N ALA A 129 -2.88 10.22 8.93
CA ALA A 129 -3.24 11.34 9.80
C ALA A 129 -4.69 11.24 10.30
N GLU A 130 -5.64 10.83 9.44
CA GLU A 130 -7.04 10.59 9.83
C GLU A 130 -7.17 9.46 10.88
N LEU A 131 -6.49 8.33 10.64
CA LEU A 131 -6.53 7.17 11.52
C LEU A 131 -5.90 7.46 12.89
N ARG A 132 -4.78 8.20 12.91
CA ARG A 132 -4.13 8.63 14.15
C ARG A 132 -5.05 9.53 14.98
N LEU A 133 -5.70 10.51 14.35
CA LEU A 133 -6.64 11.39 15.05
C LEU A 133 -7.82 10.62 15.66
N ALA A 134 -8.27 9.55 14.99
CA ALA A 134 -9.29 8.66 15.54
C ALA A 134 -8.77 7.86 16.75
N ALA A 135 -7.59 7.25 16.64
CA ALA A 135 -6.97 6.48 17.71
C ALA A 135 -6.62 7.33 18.95
N GLU A 136 -6.10 8.56 18.76
CA GLU A 136 -5.79 9.50 19.85
C GLU A 136 -7.02 9.81 20.71
N LYS A 137 -8.19 9.98 20.09
CA LYS A 137 -9.46 10.23 20.78
C LYS A 137 -9.92 9.06 21.64
N GLU A 138 -9.63 7.83 21.19
CA GLU A 138 -10.02 6.62 21.91
C GLU A 138 -9.07 6.31 23.07
N CYS A 139 -7.77 6.56 22.91
CA CYS A 139 -6.77 6.22 23.92
C CYS A 139 -6.56 7.30 24.99
N GLY A 140 -7.04 8.53 24.79
CA GLY A 140 -6.91 9.63 25.76
C GLY A 140 -5.48 10.12 26.01
N ARG A 141 -4.54 9.74 25.13
CA ARG A 141 -3.10 10.07 25.21
C ARG A 141 -2.74 11.08 24.12
N GLU A 142 -3.06 12.35 24.34
CA GLU A 142 -2.77 13.46 23.39
C GLU A 142 -1.28 13.71 23.10
N LYS A 143 -0.35 13.09 23.85
CA LYS A 143 1.05 13.55 23.95
C LYS A 143 2.11 12.67 23.29
N GLU A 144 1.75 11.49 22.76
CA GLU A 144 2.69 10.63 22.03
C GLU A 144 2.24 10.54 20.56
N ARG A 145 2.55 11.59 19.79
CA ARG A 145 2.34 11.57 18.34
C ARG A 145 3.48 10.82 17.68
N VAL A 146 3.19 9.65 17.10
CA VAL A 146 3.99 9.19 15.97
C VAL A 146 3.48 9.90 14.72
N GLU A 147 4.23 10.91 14.29
CA GLU A 147 3.90 11.69 13.09
C GLU A 147 4.15 10.91 11.79
N LYS A 148 4.83 9.76 11.86
CA LYS A 148 5.44 9.11 10.70
C LYS A 148 4.75 7.82 10.30
N VAL A 149 4.69 7.56 9.00
CA VAL A 149 4.35 6.25 8.45
C VAL A 149 5.61 5.40 8.51
N MET A 150 5.51 4.19 9.05
CA MET A 150 6.64 3.26 9.18
C MET A 150 6.56 2.19 8.10
N LEU A 151 7.72 1.66 7.71
CA LEU A 151 7.82 0.62 6.70
C LEU A 151 9.12 -0.16 6.86
N THR A 152 9.13 -1.39 6.34
CA THR A 152 10.36 -2.15 6.14
C THR A 152 10.70 -2.20 4.65
N VAL A 153 11.98 -2.02 4.33
CA VAL A 153 12.49 -2.17 2.97
C VAL A 153 13.71 -3.07 2.97
N PHE A 154 13.74 -4.04 2.04
CA PHE A 154 14.95 -4.84 1.83
C PHE A 154 16.13 -3.94 1.47
N SER A 155 17.27 -4.12 2.15
CA SER A 155 18.51 -3.39 1.87
C SER A 155 18.97 -3.55 0.41
N ALA A 156 18.70 -4.72 -0.19
CA ALA A 156 18.96 -5.02 -1.59
C ALA A 156 18.05 -4.27 -2.58
N ASN A 157 16.88 -3.77 -2.15
CA ASN A 157 15.96 -3.01 -2.99
C ASN A 157 16.39 -1.53 -3.09
N LYS A 158 17.51 -1.29 -3.79
CA LYS A 158 18.11 0.05 -3.96
C LYS A 158 17.14 1.07 -4.57
N GLY A 159 16.20 0.62 -5.42
CA GLY A 159 15.20 1.48 -6.04
C GLY A 159 14.18 2.00 -5.03
N ALA A 160 13.60 1.12 -4.21
CA ALA A 160 12.68 1.50 -3.14
C ALA A 160 13.37 2.35 -2.07
N ARG A 161 14.60 2.02 -1.69
CA ARG A 161 15.39 2.83 -0.75
C ARG A 161 15.55 4.28 -1.19
N ARG A 162 16.05 4.50 -2.41
CA ARG A 162 16.15 5.87 -2.99
C ARG A 162 14.79 6.54 -3.17
N PHE A 163 13.72 5.77 -3.27
CA PHE A 163 12.38 6.32 -3.34
C PHE A 163 11.96 6.86 -1.96
N TYR A 164 12.08 6.07 -0.90
CA TYR A 164 11.74 6.51 0.46
C TYR A 164 12.68 7.60 0.98
N GLU A 165 13.99 7.48 0.77
CA GLU A 165 14.99 8.49 1.17
C GLU A 165 14.71 9.88 0.55
N ARG A 166 14.01 9.96 -0.60
CA ARG A 166 13.62 11.24 -1.21
C ARG A 166 12.31 11.80 -0.66
N LEU A 167 11.46 10.97 -0.05
CA LEU A 167 10.18 11.42 0.52
C LEU A 167 10.35 12.07 1.89
N GLY A 168 11.41 11.70 2.63
CA GLY A 168 11.71 12.20 3.98
C GLY A 168 11.55 11.12 5.04
#